data_AF-A0A6N9ZHN0-F1
#
_entry.id   AF-A0A6N9ZHN0-F1
#
_cell.length_a   1.000
_cell.length_b   1.000
_cell.length_c   1.000
_cell.angle_alpha   90.00
_cell.angle_beta   90.00
_cell.angle_gamma   90.00
#
_symmetry.space_group_name_H-M   'P 1'
#
loop_
_entity.id
_entity.type
_entity.pdbx_description
1 polymer ?
#
loop_
_entity_poly.entity_id
_entity_poly.type
_entity_poly.pdbx_seq_one_letter_code
_entity_poly.pdbx_strand_id
1 'polypeptide(L)'
;MRLRADIFVSALLRRVFASGDFAAVEKKGAEEAGAIFIRQHFRNGLETLYAPAPQTAFDEGQAGDRLFEVRLSRSDPEAVRAMLERERKFDPDLWIVELEAEELGDMIPLARDG
;
A
#
# COMPACT_ATOMS: atom_id res chain seq x y z
N MET A 1 6.08 -16.50 9.34
CA MET A 1 4.81 -15.92 9.85
C MET A 1 4.77 -14.48 9.37
N ARG A 2 3.70 -14.06 8.67
CA ARG A 2 3.59 -12.70 8.11
C ARG A 2 3.06 -11.72 9.14
N LEU A 3 3.56 -10.47 9.15
CA LEU A 3 3.03 -9.42 10.04
C LEU A 3 1.54 -9.17 9.76
N ARG A 4 0.77 -9.00 10.84
CA ARG A 4 -0.66 -8.71 10.82
C ARG A 4 -0.97 -7.40 10.05
N ALA A 5 -2.06 -7.35 9.29
CA ALA A 5 -2.35 -6.21 8.41
C ALA A 5 -2.63 -4.92 9.19
N ASP A 6 -3.46 -4.98 10.22
CA ASP A 6 -3.72 -3.90 11.19
C ASP A 6 -2.44 -3.34 11.84
N ILE A 7 -1.50 -4.21 12.22
CA ILE A 7 -0.23 -3.81 12.83
C ILE A 7 0.64 -3.09 11.80
N PHE A 8 0.75 -3.63 10.59
CA PHE A 8 1.47 -2.97 9.49
C PHE A 8 0.90 -1.59 9.19
N VAL A 9 -0.42 -1.49 8.99
CA VAL A 9 -1.12 -0.23 8.69
C VAL A 9 -0.89 0.78 9.82
N SER A 10 -1.04 0.36 11.07
CA SER A 10 -0.81 1.23 12.23
C SER A 10 0.63 1.73 12.33
N ALA A 11 1.62 0.89 11.98
CA ALA A 11 3.01 1.29 11.94
C ALA A 11 3.30 2.28 10.80
N LEU A 12 2.74 2.03 9.61
CA LEU A 12 2.87 2.92 8.45
C LEU A 12 2.31 4.31 8.75
N LEU A 13 1.08 4.40 9.28
CA LEU A 13 0.46 5.68 9.65
C LEU A 13 1.34 6.46 10.63
N ARG A 14 1.87 5.81 11.66
CA ARG A 14 2.77 6.46 12.63
C ARG A 14 4.06 6.98 12.00
N ARG A 15 4.65 6.24 11.06
CA ARG A 15 5.87 6.66 10.36
C ARG A 15 5.62 7.89 9.47
N VAL A 16 4.50 7.91 8.75
CA VAL A 16 4.11 9.05 7.90
C VAL A 16 3.79 10.28 8.75
N PHE A 17 3.05 10.14 9.85
CA PHE A 17 2.83 11.26 10.77
C PHE A 17 4.14 11.76 11.39
N ALA A 18 5.10 10.87 11.67
CA ALA A 18 6.41 11.26 12.19
C ALA A 18 7.28 12.01 11.16
N SER A 19 7.04 11.85 9.85
CA SER A 19 7.67 12.68 8.82
C SER A 19 6.98 14.04 8.63
N GLY A 20 5.86 14.27 9.31
CA GLY A 20 5.07 15.50 9.18
C GLY A 20 4.06 15.48 8.02
N ASP A 21 3.92 14.34 7.36
CA ASP A 21 2.97 14.10 6.27
C ASP A 21 1.64 13.55 6.80
N PHE A 22 0.65 13.39 5.91
CA PHE A 22 -0.68 12.93 6.27
C PHE A 22 -0.92 11.47 5.82
N ALA A 23 -1.65 10.72 6.64
CA ALA A 23 -2.08 9.36 6.33
C ALA A 23 -3.46 9.07 6.90
N ALA A 24 -4.27 8.29 6.19
CA ALA A 24 -5.55 7.82 6.67
C ALA A 24 -5.89 6.42 6.15
N VAL A 25 -6.76 5.72 6.88
CA VAL A 25 -7.35 4.46 6.41
C VAL A 25 -8.65 4.80 5.70
N GLU A 26 -8.67 4.74 4.38
CA GLU A 26 -9.87 4.94 3.57
C GLU A 26 -10.84 3.75 3.72
N LYS A 27 -10.29 2.52 3.75
CA LYS A 27 -11.06 1.30 3.97
C LYS A 27 -10.30 0.34 4.88
N LYS A 28 -10.99 -0.12 5.93
CA LYS A 28 -10.54 -1.22 6.77
C LYS A 28 -10.85 -2.57 6.11
N GLY A 29 -9.92 -3.50 6.22
CA GLY A 29 -10.03 -4.88 5.75
C GLY A 29 -9.89 -5.90 6.87
N ALA A 30 -9.67 -7.16 6.51
CA ALA A 30 -9.39 -8.23 7.47
C ALA A 30 -8.11 -7.93 8.26
N GLU A 31 -8.18 -7.97 9.58
CA GLU A 31 -7.08 -7.53 10.46
C GLU A 31 -5.84 -8.40 10.27
N GLU A 32 -6.00 -9.72 10.17
CA GLU A 32 -4.86 -10.63 10.10
C GLU A 32 -4.15 -10.66 8.76
N ALA A 33 -4.86 -11.06 7.72
CA ALA A 33 -4.28 -11.41 6.43
C ALA A 33 -4.74 -10.52 5.26
N GLY A 34 -5.54 -9.47 5.51
CA GLY A 34 -6.08 -8.63 4.45
C GLY A 34 -5.00 -8.08 3.51
N ALA A 35 -5.30 -8.06 2.22
CA ALA A 35 -4.49 -7.38 1.22
C ALA A 35 -4.43 -5.88 1.55
N ILE A 36 -3.28 -5.24 1.34
CA ILE A 36 -3.11 -3.81 1.64
C ILE A 36 -2.77 -3.11 0.34
N PHE A 37 -3.62 -2.17 -0.05
CA PHE A 37 -3.34 -1.21 -1.10
C PHE A 37 -3.02 0.14 -0.47
N ILE A 38 -2.00 0.81 -1.00
CA ILE A 38 -1.58 2.12 -0.52
C ILE A 38 -1.64 3.06 -1.71
N ARG A 39 -2.39 4.16 -1.58
CA ARG A 39 -2.39 5.25 -2.56
C ARG A 39 -1.67 6.46 -1.99
N GLN A 40 -0.72 6.98 -2.76
CA GLN A 40 0.04 8.17 -2.42
C GLN A 40 -0.43 9.33 -3.29
N HIS A 41 -0.87 10.42 -2.66
CA HIS A 41 -1.23 11.68 -3.29
C HIS A 41 -0.03 12.62 -3.31
N PHE A 42 0.22 13.21 -4.47
CA PHE A 42 1.23 14.24 -4.65
C PHE A 42 0.58 15.62 -4.79
N ARG A 43 1.33 16.68 -4.48
CA ARG A 43 0.84 18.07 -4.56
C ARG A 43 0.47 18.51 -5.98
N ASN A 44 0.98 17.82 -7.00
CA ASN A 44 0.65 18.07 -8.40
C ASN A 44 -0.66 17.37 -8.85
N GLY A 45 -1.39 16.72 -7.94
CA GLY A 45 -2.66 16.06 -8.22
C GLY A 45 -2.53 14.66 -8.83
N LEU A 46 -1.31 14.15 -9.02
CA LEU A 46 -1.07 12.77 -9.45
C LEU A 46 -1.07 11.83 -8.25
N GLU A 47 -1.24 10.54 -8.53
CA GLU A 47 -1.26 9.48 -7.53
C GLU A 47 -0.33 8.31 -7.91
N THR A 48 0.23 7.64 -6.91
CA THR A 48 0.90 6.34 -7.08
C THR A 48 0.15 5.29 -6.28
N LEU A 49 -0.14 4.16 -6.91
CA LEU A 49 -0.80 3.02 -6.29
C LEU A 49 0.22 1.90 -6.07
N TYR A 50 0.38 1.52 -4.80
CA TYR A 50 1.13 0.35 -4.38
C TYR A 50 0.16 -0.79 -4.10
N ALA A 51 0.46 -1.96 -4.66
CA ALA A 51 -0.32 -3.19 -4.48
C ALA A 51 0.54 -4.25 -3.78
N PRO A 52 -0.06 -5.27 -3.14
CA PRO A 52 0.70 -6.41 -2.62
C PRO A 52 1.49 -7.07 -3.75
N ALA A 53 2.78 -7.32 -3.52
CA ALA A 53 3.62 -8.00 -4.50
C ALA A 53 3.15 -9.46 -4.69
N PRO A 54 3.30 -10.04 -5.89
CA PRO A 54 3.00 -11.45 -6.15
C PRO A 54 3.86 -12.38 -5.29
N GLN A 55 3.35 -13.58 -4.96
CA GLN A 55 4.13 -14.57 -4.20
C GLN A 55 5.44 -14.99 -4.88
N THR A 56 5.52 -14.86 -6.21
CA THR A 56 6.73 -15.15 -7.00
C THR A 56 7.85 -14.14 -6.79
N ALA A 57 7.56 -12.98 -6.17
CA ALA A 57 8.54 -11.93 -5.91
C ALA A 57 9.25 -12.10 -4.54
N PHE A 58 8.93 -13.15 -3.79
CA PHE A 58 9.55 -13.44 -2.50
C PHE A 58 10.68 -14.46 -2.68
N ASP A 59 11.91 -14.08 -2.35
CA ASP A 59 13.01 -15.03 -2.18
C ASP A 59 12.75 -15.95 -0.98
N GLU A 60 13.38 -17.13 -0.95
CA GLU A 60 13.20 -18.19 0.07
C GLU A 60 13.42 -17.72 1.53
N GLY A 61 13.98 -16.53 1.76
CA GLY A 61 14.17 -15.91 3.08
C GLY A 61 13.20 -14.76 3.44
N GLN A 62 12.39 -14.26 2.51
CA GLN A 62 11.51 -13.09 2.72
C GLN A 62 10.04 -13.46 2.95
N ALA A 63 9.72 -14.74 3.08
CA ALA A 63 8.36 -15.27 3.23
C ALA A 63 7.55 -14.73 4.44
N GLY A 64 8.14 -13.89 5.29
CA GLY A 64 7.49 -13.22 6.42
C GLY A 64 7.11 -11.75 6.21
N ASP A 65 7.68 -11.07 5.21
CA ASP A 65 7.49 -9.63 5.07
C ASP A 65 6.34 -9.27 4.12
N ARG A 66 5.75 -8.09 4.29
CA ARG A 66 4.79 -7.55 3.32
C ARG A 66 5.58 -6.77 2.28
N LEU A 67 5.74 -7.34 1.09
CA LEU A 67 6.29 -6.63 -0.06
C LEU A 67 5.18 -6.05 -0.93
N PHE A 68 5.50 -4.93 -1.57
CA PHE A 68 4.62 -4.20 -2.46
C PHE A 68 5.26 -4.04 -3.84
N GLU A 69 4.43 -3.88 -4.85
CA GLU A 69 4.84 -3.44 -6.18
C GLU A 69 4.18 -2.09 -6.50
N VAL A 70 4.82 -1.31 -7.36
CA VAL A 70 4.19 -0.10 -7.91
C VAL A 70 3.26 -0.52 -9.03
N ARG A 71 1.95 -0.51 -8.77
CA ARG A 71 0.93 -0.90 -9.76
C ARG A 71 0.65 0.21 -10.76
N LEU A 72 0.62 1.45 -10.29
CA LEU A 72 0.48 2.67 -11.10
C LEU A 72 1.42 3.73 -10.51
N SER A 73 2.21 4.39 -11.35
CA SER A 73 3.14 5.45 -10.93
C SER A 73 2.71 6.79 -11.49
N ARG A 74 2.65 7.82 -10.63
CA ARG A 74 2.33 9.22 -10.97
C ARG A 74 1.21 9.33 -12.02
N SER A 75 0.12 8.61 -11.78
CA SER A 75 -1.02 8.46 -12.68
C SER A 75 -2.19 9.36 -12.25
N ASP A 76 -3.16 9.55 -13.13
CA ASP A 76 -4.37 10.29 -12.80
C ASP A 76 -5.18 9.60 -11.67
N PRO A 77 -5.77 10.38 -10.73
CA PRO A 77 -6.60 9.85 -9.64
C PRO A 77 -7.73 8.92 -10.12
N GLU A 78 -8.32 9.20 -11.28
CA GLU A 78 -9.39 8.39 -11.85
C GLU A 78 -8.90 6.99 -12.24
N ALA A 79 -7.68 6.88 -12.76
CA ALA A 79 -7.07 5.59 -13.10
C ALA A 79 -6.80 4.75 -11.84
N VAL A 80 -6.28 5.40 -10.78
CA VAL A 80 -6.05 4.75 -9.49
C VAL A 80 -7.37 4.29 -8.86
N ARG A 81 -8.39 5.14 -8.85
CA ARG A 81 -9.74 4.80 -8.35
C ARG A 81 -10.35 3.63 -9.11
N ALA A 82 -10.28 3.64 -10.45
CA ALA A 82 -10.81 2.57 -11.27
C ALA A 82 -10.11 1.22 -10.99
N MET A 83 -8.81 1.23 -10.71
CA MET A 83 -8.07 0.04 -10.29
C MET A 83 -8.53 -0.44 -8.90
N LEU A 84 -8.58 0.46 -7.90
CA LEU A 84 -9.02 0.12 -6.54
C LEU A 84 -10.44 -0.45 -6.51
N GLU A 85 -11.36 0.08 -7.33
CA GLU A 85 -12.73 -0.42 -7.43
C GLU A 85 -12.80 -1.83 -8.05
N ARG A 86 -11.87 -2.20 -8.94
CA ARG A 86 -11.76 -3.58 -9.45
C ARG A 86 -11.26 -4.52 -8.36
N GLU A 87 -10.21 -4.11 -7.65
CA GLU A 87 -9.62 -4.91 -6.56
C GLU A 87 -10.64 -5.10 -5.42
N ARG A 88 -11.41 -4.06 -5.08
CA ARG A 88 -12.48 -4.13 -4.06
C ARG A 88 -13.61 -5.10 -4.42
N LYS A 89 -13.93 -5.23 -5.71
CA LYS A 89 -14.91 -6.21 -6.18
C LYS A 89 -14.38 -7.64 -6.09
N PHE A 90 -13.07 -7.82 -6.24
CA PHE A 90 -12.41 -9.11 -6.15
C PHE A 90 -12.18 -9.55 -4.70
N ASP A 91 -11.66 -8.65 -3.87
CA ASP A 91 -11.40 -8.85 -2.44
C ASP A 91 -12.09 -7.76 -1.60
N PRO A 92 -13.30 -8.01 -1.07
CA PRO A 92 -14.01 -7.04 -0.24
C PRO A 92 -13.33 -6.81 1.13
N ASP A 93 -12.38 -7.67 1.53
CA ASP A 93 -11.68 -7.61 2.81
C ASP A 93 -10.28 -6.98 2.70
N LEU A 94 -9.98 -6.32 1.58
CA LEU A 94 -8.76 -5.52 1.44
C LEU A 94 -8.78 -4.24 2.30
N TRP A 95 -7.59 -3.73 2.58
CA TRP A 95 -7.32 -2.42 3.15
C TRP A 95 -6.97 -1.43 2.05
N ILE A 96 -7.47 -0.19 2.18
CA ILE A 96 -7.01 0.96 1.40
C ILE A 96 -6.48 2.00 2.37
N VAL A 97 -5.21 2.35 2.21
CA VAL A 97 -4.53 3.39 2.98
C VAL A 97 -4.19 4.53 2.03
N GLU A 98 -4.56 5.75 2.38
CA GLU A 98 -4.15 6.94 1.65
C GLU A 98 -3.06 7.69 2.39
N LEU A 99 -2.07 8.15 1.64
CA LEU A 99 -0.94 8.93 2.12
C LEU A 99 -0.86 10.22 1.30
N GLU A 100 -0.70 11.37 1.93
CA GLU A 100 -0.33 12.62 1.26
C GLU A 100 1.09 12.97 1.67
N ALA A 101 2.04 12.63 0.82
CA ALA A 101 3.48 12.75 1.06
C ALA A 101 4.21 12.85 -0.29
N GLU A 102 5.27 13.67 -0.38
CA GLU A 102 6.09 13.74 -1.60
C GLU A 102 7.10 12.57 -1.65
N GLU A 103 7.65 12.19 -0.50
CA GLU A 103 8.64 11.11 -0.37
C GLU A 103 8.21 10.13 0.73
N LEU A 104 8.35 8.83 0.46
CA LEU A 104 8.03 7.77 1.43
C LEU A 104 9.27 7.01 1.92
N GLY A 105 10.46 7.27 1.37
CA GLY A 105 11.69 6.57 1.74
C GLY A 105 11.53 5.05 1.74
N ASP A 106 11.85 4.42 2.88
CA ASP A 106 11.71 2.98 3.13
C ASP A 106 10.43 2.61 3.90
N MET A 107 9.41 3.47 3.88
CA MET A 107 8.14 3.22 4.57
C MET A 107 7.32 2.11 3.93
N ILE A 108 7.47 1.93 2.62
CA ILE A 108 6.82 0.87 1.85
C ILE A 108 7.91 -0.08 1.34
N PRO A 109 8.00 -1.31 1.87
CA PRO A 109 8.95 -2.30 1.37
C PRO A 109 8.56 -2.74 -0.04
N LEU A 110 9.35 -2.37 -1.03
CA LEU A 110 9.10 -2.77 -2.43
C LEU A 110 9.78 -4.11 -2.72
N ALA A 111 9.10 -4.97 -3.47
CA ALA A 111 9.75 -6.11 -4.10
C ALA A 111 10.84 -5.60 -5.06
N ARG A 112 11.98 -6.27 -5.10
CA ARG A 112 12.99 -5.98 -6.11
C ARG A 112 12.44 -6.45 -7.45
N ASP A 113 12.50 -5.59 -8.47
CA ASP A 113 12.29 -6.03 -9.84
C ASP A 113 13.34 -7.13 -10.13
N GLY A 114 12.84 -8.32 -10.48
CA GLY A 114 13.69 -9.46 -10.86
C GLY A 114 14.40 -9.26 -12.20
#